data_AF-A0A377D0R0-F1
#
_entry.id   AF-A0A377D0R0-F1
#
_cell.length_a   1.000
_cell.length_b   1.000
_cell.length_c   1.000
_cell.angle_alpha   90.00
_cell.angle_beta   90.00
_cell.angle_gamma   90.00
#
_symmetry.space_group_name_H-M   'P 1'
#
loop_
_entity.id
_entity.type
_entity.pdbx_description
1 polymer ?
#
loop_
_entity_poly.entity_id
_entity_poly.type
_entity_poly.pdbx_seq_one_letter_code
_entity_poly.pdbx_strand_id
1 'polypeptide(L)'
;MTPVKVWQERVEIPTYETGPQDIHPMFLENRVYQGSSGAVYPYGVTDTLSEQKTLKSWQAVWLENDYIKVMILPELGGRVHRAWDKVKQRDFVYHNEVIKPALVGLLGPWISGGIEFNWPQHHRPTTFMPVDFTLEAHEDGAQTVWVGETEPMHGLQVMTGFTLRPDRAALEIASRVYNGNATPRHFLWWANPAVKGGEGHQSVFPPDVTAVFDHGKRAVSAFPIATGTYYKVDYSAGVDISRYKNVPVPTSYMAEKSQYDFVGAWCHDEDGGLLHVANHHIAPGKKQWSWGHSEFGQAWDKSLTDNNGPYIELMTGIFADNQPDLPGLMLTKRSVLSSISCLTILWAWCKTPPAMR
;
A
#
# COMPACT_ATOMS: atom_id res chain seq x y z
N MET A 1 8.44 -23.50 20.98
CA MET A 1 7.87 -22.77 19.83
C MET A 1 8.96 -22.63 18.78
N THR A 2 8.61 -22.73 17.49
CA THR A 2 9.59 -22.58 16.40
C THR A 2 9.91 -21.09 16.22
N PRO A 3 11.16 -20.64 16.38
CA PRO A 3 11.52 -19.24 16.13
C PRO A 3 11.21 -18.85 14.68
N VAL A 4 10.92 -17.57 14.46
CA VAL A 4 10.72 -17.03 13.11
C VAL A 4 12.03 -17.16 12.33
N LYS A 5 11.92 -17.62 11.08
CA LYS A 5 13.04 -17.71 10.14
C LYS A 5 13.15 -16.41 9.37
N VAL A 6 14.37 -15.94 9.18
CA VAL A 6 14.71 -14.82 8.32
C VAL A 6 15.92 -15.18 7.46
N TRP A 7 15.85 -14.95 6.15
CA TRP A 7 16.96 -15.21 5.24
C TRP A 7 16.93 -14.29 4.02
N GLN A 8 18.07 -14.20 3.35
CA GLN A 8 18.24 -13.47 2.10
C GLN A 8 18.31 -14.46 0.95
N GLU A 9 17.71 -14.11 -0.19
CA GLU A 9 17.66 -14.98 -1.37
C GLU A 9 17.68 -14.14 -2.65
N ARG A 10 18.38 -14.61 -3.69
CA ARG A 10 18.22 -14.05 -5.04
C ARG A 10 17.08 -14.79 -5.73
N VAL A 11 16.00 -14.08 -6.01
CA VAL A 11 14.81 -14.63 -6.68
C VAL A 11 14.75 -14.12 -8.12
N GLU A 12 14.36 -14.98 -9.05
CA GLU A 12 14.18 -14.60 -10.44
C GLU A 12 12.71 -14.25 -10.69
N ILE A 13 12.44 -13.02 -11.10
CA ILE A 13 11.07 -12.54 -11.37
C ILE A 13 11.04 -11.98 -12.80
N PRO A 14 10.11 -12.43 -13.66
CA PRO A 14 9.89 -11.80 -14.96
C PRO A 14 9.68 -10.29 -14.78
N THR A 15 10.40 -9.49 -15.55
CA THR A 15 10.48 -8.04 -15.37
C THR A 15 10.42 -7.33 -16.71
N TYR A 16 9.59 -6.29 -16.77
CA TYR A 16 9.67 -5.26 -17.80
C TYR A 16 10.48 -4.10 -17.21
N GLU A 17 11.60 -3.77 -17.85
CA GLU A 17 12.51 -2.75 -17.35
C GLU A 17 12.01 -1.34 -17.65
N THR A 18 12.59 -0.35 -16.98
CA THR A 18 12.33 1.08 -17.23
C THR A 18 13.45 1.66 -18.10
N GLY A 19 13.17 2.76 -18.79
CA GLY A 19 14.20 3.56 -19.43
C GLY A 19 15.10 4.29 -18.42
N PRO A 20 16.14 5.00 -18.89
CA PRO A 20 16.95 5.84 -18.02
C PRO A 20 16.12 6.98 -17.42
N GLN A 21 16.56 7.50 -16.27
CA GLN A 21 16.03 8.78 -15.76
C GLN A 21 16.50 9.92 -16.66
N ASP A 22 15.63 10.92 -16.86
CA ASP A 22 16.02 12.18 -17.49
C ASP A 22 17.08 12.87 -16.63
N ILE A 23 18.13 13.36 -17.29
CA ILE A 23 19.26 14.05 -16.68
C ILE A 23 18.96 15.52 -16.39
N HIS A 24 17.90 16.08 -16.99
CA HIS A 24 17.54 17.48 -16.81
C HIS A 24 16.71 17.65 -15.52
N PRO A 25 17.10 18.59 -14.64
CA PRO A 25 16.34 18.83 -13.42
C PRO A 25 14.95 19.37 -13.75
N MET A 26 13.94 18.81 -13.09
CA MET A 26 12.53 19.18 -13.27
C MET A 26 11.98 19.88 -12.03
N PHE A 27 11.36 21.04 -12.24
CA PHE A 27 10.74 21.88 -11.21
C PHE A 27 9.23 21.95 -11.43
N LEU A 28 8.56 20.79 -11.32
CA LEU A 28 7.12 20.68 -11.52
C LEU A 28 6.39 21.10 -10.23
N GLU A 29 5.41 21.99 -10.34
CA GLU A 29 4.67 22.46 -9.16
C GLU A 29 3.44 21.60 -8.85
N ASN A 30 2.66 21.23 -9.86
CA ASN A 30 1.36 20.59 -9.70
C ASN A 30 1.27 19.27 -10.48
N ARG A 31 0.65 18.24 -9.90
CA ARG A 31 0.22 17.04 -10.64
C ARG A 31 -1.20 17.22 -11.17
N VAL A 32 -1.44 16.66 -12.36
CA VAL A 32 -2.78 16.64 -13.00
C VAL A 32 -3.77 15.78 -12.20
N TYR A 33 -3.26 14.72 -11.57
CA TYR A 33 -4.06 13.81 -10.74
C TYR A 33 -3.84 14.13 -9.26
N GLN A 34 -4.91 14.03 -8.46
CA GLN A 34 -4.90 14.12 -7.00
C GLN A 34 -4.65 15.51 -6.38
N GLY A 35 -4.29 16.54 -7.18
CA GLY A 35 -4.07 17.91 -6.68
C GLY A 35 -2.85 18.05 -5.76
N SER A 36 -1.95 17.06 -5.76
CA SER A 36 -0.71 17.06 -4.97
C SER A 36 0.40 17.83 -5.68
N SER A 37 1.47 18.15 -4.94
CA SER A 37 2.69 18.71 -5.53
C SER A 37 3.27 17.76 -6.60
N GLY A 38 3.74 18.33 -7.69
CA GLY A 38 4.50 17.65 -8.74
C GLY A 38 6.00 17.63 -8.50
N ALA A 39 6.49 18.19 -7.39
CA ALA A 39 7.93 18.35 -7.17
C ALA A 39 8.63 16.98 -7.19
N VAL A 40 9.75 16.91 -7.91
CA VAL A 40 10.57 15.70 -8.04
C VAL A 40 12.04 15.95 -7.72
N TYR A 41 12.51 17.20 -7.82
CA TYR A 41 13.89 17.55 -7.51
C TYR A 41 14.29 17.13 -6.08
N PRO A 42 15.44 16.47 -5.89
CA PRO A 42 16.57 16.34 -6.82
C PRO A 42 16.54 15.09 -7.72
N TYR A 43 15.45 14.35 -7.76
CA TYR A 43 15.34 13.18 -8.63
C TYR A 43 15.07 13.54 -10.10
N GLY A 44 15.57 12.68 -10.99
CA GLY A 44 15.11 12.61 -12.36
C GLY A 44 13.81 11.81 -12.47
N VAL A 45 13.07 12.03 -13.57
CA VAL A 45 11.84 11.29 -13.90
C VAL A 45 12.18 10.32 -15.04
N THR A 46 11.59 9.13 -15.01
CA THR A 46 11.62 8.19 -16.13
C THR A 46 10.25 8.16 -16.80
N ASP A 47 10.21 8.44 -18.09
CA ASP A 47 8.99 8.53 -18.90
C ASP A 47 8.89 7.43 -19.97
N THR A 48 9.83 6.49 -19.96
CA THR A 48 9.91 5.38 -20.92
C THR A 48 9.94 4.04 -20.20
N LEU A 49 9.24 3.06 -20.78
CA LEU A 49 9.10 1.71 -20.27
C LEU A 49 9.46 0.72 -21.38
N SER A 50 10.14 -0.36 -21.03
CA SER A 50 10.43 -1.44 -21.98
C SER A 50 9.22 -2.35 -22.15
N GLU A 51 8.92 -2.72 -23.40
CA GLU A 51 7.96 -3.78 -23.72
C GLU A 51 8.60 -5.18 -23.70
N GLN A 52 9.92 -5.26 -23.50
CA GLN A 52 10.63 -6.53 -23.43
C GLN A 52 10.62 -7.08 -22.01
N LYS A 53 10.03 -8.26 -21.86
CA LYS A 53 10.08 -9.05 -20.63
C LYS A 53 11.38 -9.84 -20.56
N THR A 54 12.13 -9.65 -19.49
CA THR A 54 13.35 -10.42 -19.19
C THR A 54 13.23 -11.10 -17.84
N LEU A 55 13.96 -12.19 -17.64
CA LEU A 55 14.09 -12.78 -16.31
C LEU A 55 15.18 -12.02 -15.57
N LYS A 56 14.81 -11.36 -14.46
CA LYS A 56 15.73 -10.55 -13.65
C LYS A 56 15.86 -11.13 -12.27
N SER A 57 17.09 -11.17 -11.77
CA SER A 57 17.41 -11.56 -10.41
C SER A 57 17.24 -10.35 -9.48
N TRP A 58 16.47 -10.53 -8.41
CA TRP A 58 16.19 -9.54 -7.38
C TRP A 58 16.63 -10.04 -6.00
N GLN A 59 17.11 -9.13 -5.15
CA GLN A 59 17.39 -9.44 -3.75
C GLN A 59 16.08 -9.46 -2.97
N ALA A 60 15.72 -10.64 -2.44
CA ALA A 60 14.61 -10.82 -1.51
C ALA A 60 15.12 -10.99 -0.08
N VAL A 61 14.32 -10.52 0.87
CA VAL A 61 14.45 -10.84 2.29
C VAL A 61 13.15 -11.49 2.72
N TRP A 62 13.24 -12.69 3.27
CA TRP A 62 12.08 -13.48 3.68
C TRP A 62 11.92 -13.48 5.19
N LEU A 63 10.66 -13.45 5.63
CA LEU A 63 10.24 -13.77 6.98
C LEU A 63 9.26 -14.95 6.93
N GLU A 64 9.45 -15.96 7.77
CA GLU A 64 8.55 -17.12 7.81
C GLU A 64 8.34 -17.64 9.23
N ASN A 65 7.08 -17.88 9.60
CA ASN A 65 6.69 -18.67 10.77
C ASN A 65 5.77 -19.84 10.36
N ASP A 66 5.11 -20.49 11.30
CA ASP A 66 4.25 -21.64 11.00
C ASP A 66 2.99 -21.27 10.17
N TYR A 67 2.58 -19.99 10.19
CA TYR A 67 1.33 -19.51 9.61
C TYR A 67 1.50 -18.71 8.32
N ILE A 68 2.53 -17.88 8.24
CA ILE A 68 2.70 -16.91 7.16
C ILE A 68 4.15 -16.85 6.66
N LYS A 69 4.29 -16.57 5.37
CA LYS A 69 5.56 -16.35 4.69
C LYS A 69 5.52 -15.05 3.91
N VAL A 70 6.46 -14.15 4.17
CA VAL A 70 6.47 -12.78 3.64
C VAL A 70 7.76 -12.55 2.85
N MET A 71 7.64 -12.06 1.62
CA MET A 71 8.77 -11.63 0.79
C MET A 71 8.83 -10.11 0.78
N ILE A 72 9.99 -9.56 1.13
CA ILE A 72 10.31 -8.13 1.01
C ILE A 72 11.33 -7.96 -0.13
N LEU A 73 11.16 -6.93 -0.96
CA LEU A 73 12.09 -6.58 -2.03
C LEU A 73 12.76 -5.22 -1.75
N PRO A 74 13.93 -5.18 -1.08
CA PRO A 74 14.69 -3.97 -0.85
C PRO A 74 15.02 -3.20 -2.13
N GLU A 75 15.27 -3.88 -3.24
CA GLU A 75 15.58 -3.25 -4.54
C GLU A 75 14.37 -2.53 -5.18
N LEU A 76 13.16 -2.70 -4.64
CA LEU A 76 11.91 -2.07 -5.10
C LEU A 76 11.23 -1.32 -3.95
N GLY A 77 11.94 -0.34 -3.40
CA GLY A 77 11.47 0.49 -2.31
C GLY A 77 11.30 -0.26 -0.98
N GLY A 78 11.79 -1.49 -0.84
CA GLY A 78 11.55 -2.29 0.37
C GLY A 78 10.10 -2.69 0.57
N ARG A 79 9.33 -2.80 -0.52
CA ARG A 79 7.94 -3.25 -0.44
C ARG A 79 7.82 -4.68 0.07
N VAL A 80 6.68 -5.00 0.68
CA VAL A 80 6.26 -6.39 0.81
C VAL A 80 5.74 -6.82 -0.56
N HIS A 81 6.47 -7.68 -1.26
CA HIS A 81 6.07 -8.13 -2.60
C HIS A 81 5.07 -9.28 -2.54
N ARG A 82 5.20 -10.15 -1.53
CA ARG A 82 4.34 -11.33 -1.34
C ARG A 82 4.04 -11.55 0.13
N ALA A 83 2.80 -11.92 0.44
CA ALA A 83 2.41 -12.37 1.78
C ALA A 83 1.48 -13.58 1.66
N TRP A 84 2.03 -14.76 2.00
CA TRP A 84 1.42 -16.07 1.82
C TRP A 84 0.88 -16.60 3.14
N ASP A 85 -0.39 -17.00 3.14
CA ASP A 85 -1.05 -17.74 4.21
C ASP A 85 -0.82 -19.24 4.01
N LYS A 86 -0.04 -19.85 4.91
CA LYS A 86 0.30 -21.28 4.91
C LYS A 86 -0.86 -22.16 5.40
N VAL A 87 -1.84 -21.60 6.09
CA VAL A 87 -3.02 -22.34 6.55
C VAL A 87 -4.04 -22.47 5.43
N LYS A 88 -4.33 -21.37 4.72
CA LYS A 88 -5.28 -21.36 3.59
C LYS A 88 -4.65 -21.62 2.24
N GLN A 89 -3.32 -21.68 2.16
CA GLN A 89 -2.58 -21.90 0.91
C GLN A 89 -2.96 -20.87 -0.16
N ARG A 90 -2.90 -19.58 0.21
CA ARG A 90 -3.19 -18.46 -0.70
C ARG A 90 -2.37 -17.23 -0.36
N ASP A 91 -2.22 -16.33 -1.32
CA ASP A 91 -1.68 -15.00 -1.10
C ASP A 91 -2.80 -14.07 -0.58
N PHE A 92 -2.61 -13.49 0.61
CA PHE A 92 -3.60 -12.57 1.20
C PHE A 92 -3.33 -11.09 0.87
N VAL A 93 -2.14 -10.82 0.33
CA VAL A 93 -1.79 -9.60 -0.39
C VAL A 93 -1.67 -9.98 -1.86
N TYR A 94 -2.17 -9.16 -2.78
CA TYR A 94 -2.10 -9.44 -4.22
C TYR A 94 -0.64 -9.58 -4.68
N HIS A 95 -0.25 -10.81 -5.00
CA HIS A 95 1.07 -11.15 -5.49
C HIS A 95 1.08 -11.05 -7.02
N ASN A 96 1.75 -10.03 -7.54
CA ASN A 96 1.98 -9.91 -8.97
C ASN A 96 3.23 -10.71 -9.34
N GLU A 97 3.08 -11.73 -10.19
CA GLU A 97 4.17 -12.63 -10.57
C GLU A 97 5.15 -12.00 -11.56
N VAL A 98 4.88 -10.77 -11.99
CA VAL A 98 5.71 -9.98 -12.90
C VAL A 98 5.97 -8.58 -12.31
N ILE A 99 7.21 -8.10 -12.44
CA ILE A 99 7.54 -6.68 -12.21
C ILE A 99 7.23 -5.93 -13.50
N LYS A 100 6.03 -5.34 -13.59
CA LYS A 100 5.53 -4.64 -14.78
C LYS A 100 5.19 -3.19 -14.46
N PRO A 101 6.14 -2.25 -14.62
CA PRO A 101 5.93 -0.85 -14.26
C PRO A 101 4.96 -0.16 -15.22
N ALA A 102 4.23 0.82 -14.70
CA ALA A 102 3.48 1.82 -15.44
C ALA A 102 3.90 3.22 -14.98
N LEU A 103 3.62 4.25 -15.80
CA LEU A 103 3.95 5.65 -15.51
C LEU A 103 2.93 6.31 -14.55
N VAL A 104 2.78 5.71 -13.36
CA VAL A 104 1.86 6.16 -12.30
C VAL A 104 2.60 6.84 -11.15
N GLY A 105 3.82 6.38 -10.86
CA GLY A 105 4.65 6.85 -9.77
C GLY A 105 5.03 8.32 -9.89
N LEU A 106 5.50 8.92 -8.80
CA LEU A 106 5.92 10.32 -8.81
C LEU A 106 7.10 10.55 -9.77
N LEU A 107 8.06 9.61 -9.79
CA LEU A 107 9.21 9.62 -10.71
C LEU A 107 8.96 8.84 -12.00
N GLY A 108 7.69 8.49 -12.28
CA GLY A 108 7.27 7.69 -13.44
C GLY A 108 7.01 6.22 -13.07
N PRO A 109 8.03 5.35 -12.99
CA PRO A 109 7.83 3.92 -12.77
C PRO A 109 7.14 3.61 -11.44
N TRP A 110 6.06 2.83 -11.52
CA TRP A 110 5.36 2.27 -10.37
C TRP A 110 4.79 0.90 -10.74
N ILE A 111 4.77 -0.02 -9.79
CA ILE A 111 4.29 -1.39 -9.99
C ILE A 111 3.12 -1.73 -9.06
N SER A 112 2.14 -2.44 -9.62
CA SER A 112 1.00 -2.95 -8.87
C SER A 112 1.37 -4.11 -7.94
N GLY A 113 0.49 -4.40 -6.97
CA GLY A 113 0.63 -5.53 -6.08
C GLY A 113 1.52 -5.31 -4.86
N GLY A 114 1.53 -6.29 -3.97
CA GLY A 114 2.25 -6.20 -2.71
C GLY A 114 1.68 -5.15 -1.74
N ILE A 115 2.53 -4.64 -0.87
CA ILE A 115 2.27 -3.51 0.00
C ILE A 115 3.34 -2.46 -0.26
N GLU A 116 2.93 -1.32 -0.80
CA GLU A 116 3.78 -0.15 -0.96
C GLU A 116 3.67 0.76 0.27
N PHE A 117 4.80 1.24 0.77
CA PHE A 117 4.87 2.19 1.89
C PHE A 117 5.14 3.59 1.36
N ASN A 118 4.08 4.36 1.19
CA ASN A 118 4.09 5.69 0.61
C ASN A 118 4.62 6.70 1.62
N TRP A 119 5.77 7.30 1.32
CA TRP A 119 6.40 8.34 2.12
C TRP A 119 7.49 9.04 1.27
N PRO A 120 7.95 10.25 1.64
CA PRO A 120 7.17 11.27 2.35
C PRO A 120 6.05 11.83 1.46
N GLN A 121 5.86 11.27 0.25
CA GLN A 121 4.80 11.59 -0.71
C GLN A 121 4.12 10.32 -1.26
N HIS A 122 3.03 10.50 -2.02
CA HIS A 122 2.23 9.45 -2.62
C HIS A 122 2.08 9.66 -4.15
N HIS A 123 2.31 8.64 -4.99
CA HIS A 123 3.07 7.44 -4.66
C HIS A 123 4.49 7.81 -4.19
N ARG A 124 5.16 6.95 -3.41
CA ARG A 124 6.52 7.30 -2.92
C ARG A 124 7.45 7.59 -4.12
N PRO A 125 8.36 8.58 -4.02
CA PRO A 125 9.30 8.87 -5.11
C PRO A 125 10.14 7.65 -5.47
N THR A 126 10.69 6.99 -4.45
CA THR A 126 11.65 5.89 -4.56
C THR A 126 11.01 4.51 -4.68
N THR A 127 9.75 4.40 -5.16
CA THR A 127 9.04 3.09 -5.18
C THR A 127 9.73 2.04 -6.04
N PHE A 128 10.51 2.47 -7.03
CA PHE A 128 11.24 1.61 -7.97
C PHE A 128 12.76 1.76 -7.80
N MET A 129 13.20 2.14 -6.60
CA MET A 129 14.61 2.36 -6.26
C MET A 129 15.01 1.47 -5.07
N PRO A 130 16.29 1.09 -4.95
CA PRO A 130 16.75 0.29 -3.83
C PRO A 130 16.73 1.08 -2.51
N VAL A 131 16.46 0.37 -1.42
CA VAL A 131 16.61 0.86 -0.05
C VAL A 131 17.52 -0.07 0.75
N ASP A 132 18.09 0.45 1.83
CA ASP A 132 18.87 -0.35 2.77
C ASP A 132 17.95 -1.22 3.63
N PHE A 133 18.49 -2.33 4.15
CA PHE A 133 17.79 -3.15 5.12
C PHE A 133 18.71 -3.72 6.21
N THR A 134 18.12 -4.02 7.37
CA THR A 134 18.79 -4.73 8.46
C THR A 134 17.84 -5.72 9.13
N LEU A 135 18.41 -6.74 9.78
CA LEU A 135 17.68 -7.82 10.44
C LEU A 135 17.86 -7.67 11.96
N GLU A 136 16.78 -7.77 12.71
CA GLU A 136 16.77 -7.70 14.18
C GLU A 136 16.09 -8.95 14.75
N ALA A 137 16.82 -9.70 15.57
CA ALA A 137 16.30 -10.85 16.31
C ALA A 137 15.82 -10.43 17.70
N HIS A 138 14.72 -11.02 18.15
CA HIS A 138 14.14 -10.76 19.47
C HIS A 138 14.27 -11.97 20.40
N GLU A 139 14.33 -11.74 21.71
CA GLU A 139 14.49 -12.80 22.73
C GLU A 139 13.33 -13.81 22.73
N ASP A 140 12.13 -13.38 22.32
CA ASP A 140 10.93 -14.22 22.21
C ASP A 140 10.88 -15.07 20.92
N GLY A 141 11.91 -14.98 20.08
CA GLY A 141 12.00 -15.69 18.80
C GLY A 141 11.31 -14.98 17.64
N ALA A 142 10.78 -13.76 17.84
CA ALA A 142 10.36 -12.90 16.74
C ALA A 142 11.55 -12.41 15.91
N GLN A 143 11.28 -12.04 14.66
CA GLN A 143 12.28 -11.43 13.77
C GLN A 143 11.67 -10.19 13.13
N THR A 144 12.46 -9.12 13.04
CA THR A 144 12.10 -7.89 12.33
C THR A 144 13.05 -7.66 11.16
N VAL A 145 12.49 -7.40 9.97
CA VAL A 145 13.24 -6.84 8.84
C VAL A 145 12.95 -5.35 8.78
N TRP A 146 13.96 -4.52 9.01
CA TRP A 146 13.86 -3.09 8.81
C TRP A 146 14.32 -2.73 7.40
N VAL A 147 13.54 -1.95 6.67
CA VAL A 147 13.94 -1.29 5.43
C VAL A 147 13.95 0.22 5.65
N GLY A 148 14.86 0.95 5.02
CA GLY A 148 14.95 2.39 5.23
C GLY A 148 15.80 3.11 4.22
N GLU A 149 15.61 4.43 4.15
CA GLU A 149 16.37 5.30 3.26
C GLU A 149 16.43 6.72 3.82
N THR A 150 17.35 7.53 3.28
CA THR A 150 17.37 8.98 3.44
C THR A 150 16.84 9.62 2.17
N GLU A 151 15.70 10.30 2.29
CA GLU A 151 14.98 10.92 1.18
C GLU A 151 15.47 12.37 0.96
N PRO A 152 16.07 12.68 -0.19
CA PRO A 152 16.71 13.96 -0.46
C PRO A 152 15.72 15.08 -0.81
N MET A 153 14.49 14.80 -1.27
CA MET A 153 13.52 15.86 -1.58
C MET A 153 13.20 16.71 -0.34
N HIS A 154 13.10 16.07 0.83
CA HIS A 154 12.75 16.73 2.09
C HIS A 154 13.87 16.67 3.15
N GLY A 155 14.94 15.93 2.88
CA GLY A 155 16.02 15.66 3.84
C GLY A 155 15.51 14.89 5.06
N LEU A 156 14.59 13.94 4.85
CA LEU A 156 13.99 13.12 5.90
C LEU A 156 14.53 11.70 5.84
N GLN A 157 14.42 10.97 6.95
CA GLN A 157 14.81 9.56 7.01
C GLN A 157 13.61 8.73 7.47
N VAL A 158 13.44 7.55 6.88
CA VAL A 158 12.48 6.55 7.35
C VAL A 158 13.16 5.23 7.62
N MET A 159 12.64 4.51 8.61
CA MET A 159 12.76 3.06 8.69
C MET A 159 11.38 2.45 8.86
N THR A 160 11.07 1.41 8.11
CA THR A 160 9.84 0.61 8.23
C THR A 160 10.24 -0.82 8.57
N GLY A 161 9.75 -1.32 9.71
CA GLY A 161 10.03 -2.64 10.26
C GLY A 161 8.87 -3.59 10.02
N PHE A 162 9.19 -4.80 9.58
CA PHE A 162 8.27 -5.91 9.33
C PHE A 162 8.57 -7.01 10.34
N THR A 163 7.66 -7.26 11.28
CA THR A 163 7.89 -8.24 12.34
C THR A 163 6.92 -9.39 12.22
N LEU A 164 7.46 -10.61 12.27
CA LEU A 164 6.67 -11.81 12.54
C LEU A 164 6.99 -12.32 13.93
N ARG A 165 5.96 -12.83 14.62
CA ARG A 165 6.09 -13.55 15.90
C ARG A 165 5.85 -15.04 15.71
N PRO A 166 6.49 -15.93 16.49
CA PRO A 166 6.34 -17.37 16.34
C PRO A 166 4.89 -17.89 16.37
N ASP A 167 4.04 -17.28 17.18
CA ASP A 167 2.72 -17.76 17.56
C ASP A 167 1.55 -16.98 16.93
N ARG A 168 1.83 -16.10 15.95
CA ARG A 168 0.80 -15.24 15.32
C ARG A 168 0.76 -15.37 13.81
N ALA A 169 -0.45 -15.40 13.25
CA ALA A 169 -0.69 -15.32 11.80
C ALA A 169 -0.80 -13.85 11.33
N ALA A 170 0.09 -12.98 11.81
CA ALA A 170 0.00 -11.54 11.58
C ALA A 170 1.38 -10.97 11.20
N LEU A 171 1.40 -10.13 10.17
CA LEU A 171 2.54 -9.25 9.90
C LEU A 171 2.35 -7.97 10.71
N GLU A 172 3.26 -7.67 11.63
CA GLU A 172 3.29 -6.40 12.36
C GLU A 172 4.16 -5.40 11.58
N ILE A 173 3.64 -4.20 11.32
CA ILE A 173 4.39 -3.13 10.62
C ILE A 173 4.66 -2.00 11.59
N ALA A 174 5.89 -1.49 11.63
CA ALA A 174 6.21 -0.30 12.41
C ALA A 174 7.01 0.69 11.56
N SER A 175 6.89 1.98 11.83
CA SER A 175 7.72 2.99 11.15
C SER A 175 8.31 4.02 12.10
N ARG A 176 9.51 4.47 11.76
CA ARG A 176 10.26 5.52 12.45
C ARG A 176 10.62 6.58 11.41
N VAL A 177 10.18 7.81 11.63
CA VAL A 177 10.55 8.95 10.78
C VAL A 177 11.45 9.89 11.58
N TYR A 178 12.55 10.32 10.98
CA TYR A 178 13.47 11.26 11.59
C TYR A 178 13.65 12.50 10.72
N ASN A 179 13.53 13.67 11.36
CA ASN A 179 13.81 14.96 10.76
C ASN A 179 15.12 15.53 11.31
N GLY A 180 16.20 15.34 10.56
CA GLY A 180 17.50 15.94 10.87
C GLY A 180 17.60 17.45 10.56
N ASN A 181 16.61 18.03 9.89
CA ASN A 181 16.65 19.43 9.48
C ASN A 181 16.52 20.40 10.66
N ALA A 182 17.01 21.62 10.45
CA ALA A 182 16.88 22.71 11.41
C ALA A 182 15.47 23.31 11.49
N THR A 183 14.57 22.92 10.58
CA THR A 183 13.18 23.38 10.50
C THR A 183 12.23 22.18 10.43
N PRO A 184 10.94 22.37 10.79
CA PRO A 184 9.94 21.36 10.53
C PRO A 184 9.84 21.01 9.04
N ARG A 185 9.42 19.77 8.74
CA ARG A 185 9.19 19.28 7.38
C ARG A 185 7.86 18.56 7.30
N HIS A 186 7.17 18.73 6.17
CA HIS A 186 5.97 17.96 5.88
C HIS A 186 6.34 16.55 5.43
N PHE A 187 5.48 15.59 5.74
CA PHE A 187 5.54 14.25 5.19
C PHE A 187 4.14 13.64 5.22
N LEU A 188 3.92 12.63 4.39
CA LEU A 188 2.84 11.67 4.55
C LEU A 188 3.42 10.28 4.79
N TRP A 189 2.60 9.42 5.37
CA TRP A 189 2.90 8.01 5.46
C TRP A 189 1.61 7.20 5.28
N TRP A 190 1.58 6.34 4.28
CA TRP A 190 0.46 5.45 3.99
C TRP A 190 0.96 4.06 3.62
N ALA A 191 0.39 3.02 4.23
CA ALA A 191 0.52 1.67 3.71
C ALA A 191 -0.53 1.46 2.63
N ASN A 192 -0.10 0.95 1.48
CA ASN A 192 -0.93 0.68 0.31
C ASN A 192 -0.89 -0.83 -0.02
N PRO A 193 -1.57 -1.68 0.76
CA PRO A 193 -1.72 -3.09 0.44
C PRO A 193 -2.68 -3.26 -0.74
N ALA A 194 -2.20 -3.93 -1.78
CA ALA A 194 -3.04 -4.42 -2.86
C ALA A 194 -3.67 -5.76 -2.43
N VAL A 195 -4.94 -5.96 -2.77
CA VAL A 195 -5.68 -7.21 -2.55
C VAL A 195 -6.41 -7.59 -3.83
N LYS A 196 -6.73 -8.87 -3.97
CA LYS A 196 -7.43 -9.37 -5.16
C LYS A 196 -8.76 -8.64 -5.38
N GLY A 197 -8.95 -8.15 -6.60
CA GLY A 197 -10.18 -7.52 -7.06
C GLY A 197 -11.12 -8.55 -7.71
N GLY A 198 -11.98 -8.10 -8.63
CA GLY A 198 -12.87 -8.96 -9.40
C GLY A 198 -14.22 -9.24 -8.72
N GLU A 199 -15.05 -10.10 -9.33
CA GLU A 199 -16.45 -10.33 -8.95
C GLU A 199 -16.65 -10.69 -7.47
N GLY A 200 -15.77 -11.54 -6.93
CA GLY A 200 -15.81 -11.98 -5.55
C GLY A 200 -15.35 -10.92 -4.54
N HIS A 201 -14.79 -9.78 -4.96
CA HIS A 201 -14.26 -8.78 -4.05
C HIS A 201 -15.35 -7.94 -3.38
N GLN A 202 -15.18 -7.70 -2.08
CA GLN A 202 -15.95 -6.77 -1.28
C GLN A 202 -15.09 -5.95 -0.31
N SER A 203 -15.24 -4.65 -0.34
CA SER A 203 -14.69 -3.71 0.63
C SER A 203 -15.36 -3.87 1.99
N VAL A 204 -14.57 -3.87 3.06
CA VAL A 204 -15.08 -3.97 4.42
C VAL A 204 -14.60 -2.77 5.21
N PHE A 205 -15.38 -1.70 5.13
CA PHE A 205 -15.21 -0.54 5.99
C PHE A 205 -15.96 -0.76 7.32
N PRO A 206 -15.53 -0.11 8.41
CA PRO A 206 -16.25 -0.12 9.67
C PRO A 206 -17.73 0.26 9.54
N PRO A 207 -18.60 -0.27 10.42
CA PRO A 207 -20.05 -0.05 10.33
C PRO A 207 -20.47 1.40 10.60
N ASP A 208 -19.62 2.22 11.21
CA ASP A 208 -19.86 3.66 11.42
C ASP A 208 -19.42 4.52 10.22
N VAL A 209 -18.79 3.93 9.19
CA VAL A 209 -18.49 4.63 7.94
C VAL A 209 -19.74 4.64 7.06
N THR A 210 -20.54 5.70 7.20
CA THR A 210 -21.76 5.91 6.41
C THR A 210 -21.54 6.79 5.18
N ALA A 211 -20.36 7.42 5.06
CA ALA A 211 -20.00 8.30 3.95
C ALA A 211 -18.55 8.10 3.51
N VAL A 212 -18.33 8.16 2.20
CA VAL A 212 -17.00 8.09 1.58
C VAL A 212 -16.82 9.24 0.60
N PHE A 213 -15.60 9.78 0.54
CA PHE A 213 -15.21 10.85 -0.35
C PHE A 213 -14.38 10.37 -1.53
N ASP A 214 -14.46 11.12 -2.63
CA ASP A 214 -13.59 10.91 -3.78
C ASP A 214 -12.13 11.30 -3.44
N HIS A 215 -11.22 10.99 -4.36
CA HIS A 215 -9.78 11.15 -4.14
C HIS A 215 -9.36 12.57 -3.71
N GLY A 216 -10.13 13.61 -4.08
CA GLY A 216 -9.87 15.01 -3.73
C GLY A 216 -10.82 15.62 -2.70
N LYS A 217 -11.67 14.83 -2.03
CA LYS A 217 -12.78 15.31 -1.17
C LYS A 217 -13.69 16.36 -1.83
N ARG A 218 -13.90 16.25 -3.15
CA ARG A 218 -14.76 17.09 -4.00
C ARG A 218 -16.18 16.54 -4.12
N ALA A 219 -16.34 15.22 -3.95
CA ALA A 219 -17.63 14.54 -4.00
C ALA A 219 -17.76 13.56 -2.83
N VAL A 220 -18.99 13.32 -2.38
CA VAL A 220 -19.33 12.41 -1.29
C VAL A 220 -20.41 11.44 -1.76
N SER A 221 -20.34 10.20 -1.30
CA SER A 221 -21.37 9.18 -1.46
C SER A 221 -21.70 8.53 -0.13
N ALA A 222 -22.95 8.09 0.04
CA ALA A 222 -23.28 7.13 1.08
C ALA A 222 -22.55 5.80 0.83
N PHE A 223 -22.20 5.11 1.92
CA PHE A 223 -21.56 3.80 1.91
C PHE A 223 -22.26 2.85 2.90
N PRO A 224 -22.41 1.55 2.59
CA PRO A 224 -22.02 0.88 1.35
C PRO A 224 -23.02 1.09 0.19
N ILE A 225 -24.24 1.53 0.48
CA ILE A 225 -25.27 1.74 -0.54
C ILE A 225 -25.18 3.18 -1.03
N ALA A 226 -24.65 3.38 -2.23
CA ALA A 226 -24.62 4.67 -2.90
C ALA A 226 -26.00 5.02 -3.47
N THR A 227 -26.34 6.30 -3.39
CA THR A 227 -27.52 6.91 -4.02
C THR A 227 -27.12 8.21 -4.71
N GLY A 228 -27.81 8.61 -5.76
CA GLY A 228 -27.50 9.82 -6.51
C GLY A 228 -26.31 9.62 -7.45
N THR A 229 -25.47 10.63 -7.64
CA THR A 229 -24.35 10.56 -8.59
C THR A 229 -23.00 10.59 -7.87
N TYR A 230 -22.12 9.64 -8.18
CA TYR A 230 -20.75 9.61 -7.67
C TYR A 230 -19.78 9.19 -8.78
N TYR A 231 -18.65 9.90 -8.93
CA TYR A 231 -17.75 9.73 -10.09
C TYR A 231 -18.45 9.80 -11.46
N LYS A 232 -19.47 10.67 -11.59
CA LYS A 232 -20.31 10.80 -12.79
C LYS A 232 -21.09 9.53 -13.17
N VAL A 233 -21.19 8.57 -12.27
CA VAL A 233 -22.03 7.37 -12.40
C VAL A 233 -23.33 7.59 -11.63
N ASP A 234 -24.46 7.22 -12.23
CA ASP A 234 -25.77 7.25 -11.57
C ASP A 234 -25.98 5.99 -10.71
N TYR A 235 -26.10 6.19 -9.41
CA TYR A 235 -26.42 5.19 -8.39
C TYR A 235 -27.81 5.43 -7.76
N SER A 236 -28.68 6.24 -8.40
CA SER A 236 -30.03 6.57 -7.89
C SER A 236 -30.89 5.36 -7.51
N ALA A 237 -30.64 4.19 -8.09
CA ALA A 237 -31.31 2.93 -7.78
C ALA A 237 -30.92 2.31 -6.42
N GLY A 238 -29.92 2.85 -5.71
CA GLY A 238 -29.39 2.24 -4.49
C GLY A 238 -28.47 1.08 -4.82
N VAL A 239 -27.19 1.37 -5.00
CA VAL A 239 -26.20 0.38 -5.45
C VAL A 239 -25.17 0.12 -4.36
N ASP A 240 -24.92 -1.16 -4.05
CA ASP A 240 -23.87 -1.55 -3.12
C ASP A 240 -22.48 -1.35 -3.75
N ILE A 241 -21.85 -0.21 -3.47
CA ILE A 241 -20.52 0.16 -3.95
C ILE A 241 -19.39 -0.48 -3.14
N SER A 242 -19.70 -1.30 -2.12
CA SER A 242 -18.69 -2.17 -1.50
C SER A 242 -18.30 -3.34 -2.42
N ARG A 243 -19.12 -3.68 -3.43
CA ARG A 243 -18.86 -4.77 -4.37
C ARG A 243 -18.10 -4.26 -5.60
N TYR A 244 -16.93 -4.84 -5.90
CA TYR A 244 -16.10 -4.43 -7.04
C TYR A 244 -16.85 -4.35 -8.37
N LYS A 245 -17.68 -5.37 -8.68
CA LYS A 245 -18.47 -5.45 -9.91
C LYS A 245 -19.43 -4.28 -10.13
N ASN A 246 -19.81 -3.58 -9.05
CA ASN A 246 -20.74 -2.45 -9.09
C ASN A 246 -20.02 -1.11 -9.28
N VAL A 247 -18.68 -1.11 -9.40
CA VAL A 247 -17.84 0.09 -9.51
C VAL A 247 -17.33 0.17 -10.95
N PRO A 248 -17.99 0.85 -11.90
CA PRO A 248 -17.64 0.75 -13.30
C PRO A 248 -16.39 1.55 -13.68
N VAL A 249 -16.10 2.65 -12.99
CA VAL A 249 -15.03 3.60 -13.34
C VAL A 249 -13.97 3.69 -12.23
N PRO A 250 -12.77 4.24 -12.51
CA PRO A 250 -11.76 4.44 -11.49
C PRO A 250 -12.32 5.26 -10.32
N THR A 251 -12.30 4.67 -9.13
CA THR A 251 -13.04 5.19 -7.98
C THR A 251 -12.22 5.05 -6.71
N SER A 252 -12.20 6.14 -5.94
CA SER A 252 -11.67 6.18 -4.58
C SER A 252 -12.82 6.19 -3.57
N TYR A 253 -12.61 5.52 -2.45
CA TYR A 253 -13.40 5.68 -1.23
C TYR A 253 -12.46 6.12 -0.12
N MET A 254 -12.49 7.39 0.26
CA MET A 254 -11.86 7.84 1.50
C MET A 254 -12.93 7.85 2.60
N ALA A 255 -12.76 7.07 3.66
CA ALA A 255 -13.68 7.14 4.80
C ALA A 255 -13.65 8.54 5.41
N GLU A 256 -14.80 9.08 5.80
CA GLU A 256 -14.86 10.35 6.53
C GLU A 256 -14.15 10.23 7.89
N LYS A 257 -14.76 9.48 8.81
CA LYS A 257 -14.24 9.21 10.16
C LYS A 257 -14.75 7.84 10.61
N SER A 258 -14.00 7.20 11.51
CA SER A 258 -14.36 5.93 12.13
C SER A 258 -13.74 5.84 13.50
N GLN A 259 -14.50 5.39 14.50
CA GLN A 259 -14.01 5.04 15.84
C GLN A 259 -13.45 3.62 15.92
N TYR A 260 -13.60 2.83 14.85
CA TYR A 260 -13.03 1.49 14.76
C TYR A 260 -11.57 1.51 14.28
N ASP A 261 -10.84 0.55 14.80
CA ASP A 261 -9.42 0.32 14.52
C ASP A 261 -9.18 -0.51 13.25
N PHE A 262 -10.18 -0.80 12.40
CA PHE A 262 -9.98 -1.69 11.26
C PHE A 262 -10.48 -1.16 9.93
N VAL A 263 -9.94 -1.72 8.84
CA VAL A 263 -10.50 -1.69 7.49
C VAL A 263 -10.06 -2.98 6.80
N GLY A 264 -10.89 -3.53 5.93
CA GLY A 264 -10.63 -4.83 5.32
C GLY A 264 -11.10 -4.94 3.89
N ALA A 265 -10.74 -6.07 3.31
CA ALA A 265 -11.21 -6.56 2.03
C ALA A 265 -11.51 -8.04 2.15
N TRP A 266 -12.60 -8.47 1.54
CA TRP A 266 -13.05 -9.85 1.54
C TRP A 266 -13.21 -10.36 0.11
N CYS A 267 -12.70 -11.55 -0.17
CA CYS A 267 -12.93 -12.26 -1.41
C CYS A 267 -13.88 -13.44 -1.14
N HIS A 268 -15.10 -13.35 -1.65
CA HIS A 268 -16.14 -14.37 -1.52
C HIS A 268 -15.76 -15.69 -2.18
N ASP A 269 -14.97 -15.64 -3.26
CA ASP A 269 -14.53 -16.83 -4.00
C ASP A 269 -13.47 -17.63 -3.24
N GLU A 270 -12.71 -16.96 -2.36
CA GLU A 270 -11.62 -17.57 -1.58
C GLU A 270 -12.00 -17.86 -0.13
N ASP A 271 -13.20 -17.44 0.30
CA ASP A 271 -13.63 -17.44 1.71
C ASP A 271 -12.57 -16.81 2.63
N GLY A 272 -11.96 -15.74 2.13
CA GLY A 272 -10.70 -15.22 2.62
C GLY A 272 -10.55 -13.73 2.35
N GLY A 273 -9.82 -13.03 3.21
CA GLY A 273 -9.57 -11.60 3.05
C GLY A 273 -8.27 -11.13 3.65
N LEU A 274 -8.15 -9.81 3.66
CA LEU A 274 -7.14 -9.06 4.40
C LEU A 274 -7.88 -8.11 5.32
N LEU A 275 -7.52 -8.13 6.60
CA LEU A 275 -7.95 -7.13 7.57
C LEU A 275 -6.73 -6.35 8.00
N HIS A 276 -6.78 -5.03 7.91
CA HIS A 276 -5.84 -4.12 8.54
C HIS A 276 -6.43 -3.66 9.87
N VAL A 277 -5.70 -3.83 10.97
CA VAL A 277 -6.09 -3.33 12.30
C VAL A 277 -5.02 -2.38 12.82
N ALA A 278 -5.36 -1.17 13.26
CA ALA A 278 -4.45 -0.23 13.91
C ALA A 278 -5.23 0.80 14.76
N ASN A 279 -4.60 1.31 15.82
CA ASN A 279 -5.20 2.35 16.67
C ASN A 279 -5.61 3.58 15.83
N HIS A 280 -6.91 3.86 15.76
CA HIS A 280 -7.47 4.92 14.94
C HIS A 280 -7.06 6.34 15.39
N HIS A 281 -6.56 6.51 16.62
CA HIS A 281 -5.96 7.78 17.06
C HIS A 281 -4.59 8.06 16.41
N ILE A 282 -3.93 7.01 15.88
CA ILE A 282 -2.65 7.12 15.17
C ILE A 282 -2.86 6.92 13.67
N ALA A 283 -3.62 5.89 13.27
CA ALA A 283 -3.96 5.58 11.87
C ALA A 283 -5.45 5.77 11.57
N PRO A 284 -5.93 7.03 11.50
CA PRO A 284 -7.33 7.30 11.19
C PRO A 284 -7.67 7.00 9.72
N GLY A 285 -6.71 7.12 8.81
CA GLY A 285 -6.93 7.01 7.37
C GLY A 285 -7.32 5.61 6.93
N LYS A 286 -8.47 5.51 6.25
CA LYS A 286 -9.02 4.28 5.67
C LYS A 286 -9.48 4.61 4.26
N LYS A 287 -8.84 4.01 3.27
CA LYS A 287 -9.10 4.29 1.87
C LYS A 287 -9.19 3.02 1.06
N GLN A 288 -10.02 3.04 0.03
CA GLN A 288 -9.94 2.11 -1.08
C GLN A 288 -9.72 2.84 -2.39
N TRP A 289 -8.95 2.25 -3.30
CA TRP A 289 -8.89 2.63 -4.71
C TRP A 289 -9.07 1.42 -5.62
N SER A 290 -9.79 1.62 -6.74
CA SER A 290 -9.97 0.64 -7.79
C SER A 290 -9.96 1.32 -9.16
N TRP A 291 -9.45 0.62 -10.18
CA TRP A 291 -9.58 1.02 -11.59
C TRP A 291 -11.01 0.89 -12.14
N GLY A 292 -11.89 0.20 -11.42
CA GLY A 292 -13.26 -0.09 -11.81
C GLY A 292 -13.38 -1.32 -12.71
N HIS A 293 -14.61 -1.80 -12.86
CA HIS A 293 -14.96 -3.05 -13.54
C HIS A 293 -15.24 -2.89 -15.05
N SER A 294 -15.28 -1.66 -15.58
CA SER A 294 -15.46 -1.44 -17.02
C SER A 294 -14.23 -1.84 -17.85
N GLU A 295 -14.38 -1.82 -19.18
CA GLU A 295 -13.29 -2.05 -20.13
C GLU A 295 -12.06 -1.17 -19.85
N PHE A 296 -12.26 0.07 -19.42
CA PHE A 296 -11.16 0.97 -19.06
C PHE A 296 -10.34 0.44 -17.88
N GLY A 297 -11.02 -0.01 -16.82
CA GLY A 297 -10.34 -0.57 -15.65
C GLY A 297 -9.65 -1.89 -15.97
N GLN A 298 -10.31 -2.75 -16.75
CA GLN A 298 -9.71 -4.00 -17.22
C GLN A 298 -8.49 -3.78 -18.13
N ALA A 299 -8.46 -2.68 -18.90
CA ALA A 299 -7.29 -2.30 -19.69
C ALA A 299 -6.11 -1.89 -18.79
N TRP A 300 -6.37 -1.17 -17.69
CA TRP A 300 -5.37 -0.86 -16.67
C TRP A 300 -4.85 -2.12 -15.95
N ASP A 301 -5.72 -3.07 -15.62
CA ASP A 301 -5.27 -4.33 -15.01
C ASP A 301 -4.28 -5.05 -15.94
N LYS A 302 -4.57 -5.14 -17.23
CA LYS A 302 -3.69 -5.76 -18.25
C LYS A 302 -2.37 -5.00 -18.47
N SER A 303 -2.33 -3.69 -18.24
CA SER A 303 -1.09 -2.92 -18.33
C SER A 303 -0.17 -3.16 -17.13
N LEU A 304 -0.73 -3.57 -15.99
CA LEU A 304 -0.04 -3.70 -14.71
C LEU A 304 0.36 -5.13 -14.32
N THR A 305 -0.21 -6.14 -14.96
CA THR A 305 0.18 -7.55 -14.81
C THR A 305 0.05 -8.30 -16.14
N ASP A 306 0.60 -9.51 -16.22
CA ASP A 306 0.40 -10.39 -17.37
C ASP A 306 -0.82 -11.31 -17.16
N ASN A 307 -0.94 -11.94 -15.99
CA ASN A 307 -1.91 -13.02 -15.75
C ASN A 307 -2.62 -12.97 -14.39
N ASN A 308 -2.25 -12.08 -13.46
CA ASN A 308 -2.77 -12.13 -12.08
C ASN A 308 -4.18 -11.52 -11.92
N GLY A 309 -4.69 -10.83 -12.94
CA GLY A 309 -6.05 -10.29 -12.97
C GLY A 309 -6.21 -8.94 -12.23
N PRO A 310 -7.44 -8.57 -11.84
CA PRO A 310 -7.70 -7.29 -11.19
C PRO A 310 -7.25 -7.27 -9.73
N TYR A 311 -6.91 -6.07 -9.25
CA TYR A 311 -6.66 -5.80 -7.84
C TYR A 311 -7.40 -4.53 -7.39
N ILE A 312 -7.48 -4.32 -6.08
CA ILE A 312 -7.80 -3.03 -5.49
C ILE A 312 -6.76 -2.68 -4.44
N GLU A 313 -6.65 -1.40 -4.12
CA GLU A 313 -5.77 -0.87 -3.09
C GLU A 313 -6.56 -0.57 -1.83
N LEU A 314 -6.16 -1.15 -0.69
CA LEU A 314 -6.79 -0.92 0.62
C LEU A 314 -5.87 -0.07 1.51
N MET A 315 -5.82 1.23 1.26
CA MET A 315 -4.80 2.09 1.83
C MET A 315 -5.14 2.54 3.26
N THR A 316 -4.12 2.66 4.08
CA THR A 316 -4.23 3.11 5.47
C THR A 316 -3.18 4.16 5.80
N GLY A 317 -3.62 5.23 6.44
CA GLY A 317 -2.85 6.45 6.63
C GLY A 317 -2.69 6.80 8.09
N ILE A 318 -1.49 7.22 8.47
CA ILE A 318 -1.22 7.73 9.81
C ILE A 318 -1.38 9.24 9.86
N PHE A 319 -1.86 9.74 11.00
CA PHE A 319 -2.03 11.16 11.34
C PHE A 319 -2.89 12.00 10.38
N ALA A 320 -3.41 11.41 9.31
CA ALA A 320 -4.30 12.04 8.35
C ALA A 320 -5.35 11.02 7.89
N ASP A 321 -6.61 11.47 7.88
CA ASP A 321 -7.72 10.76 7.23
C ASP A 321 -7.84 11.08 5.73
N ASN A 322 -6.91 11.90 5.21
CA ASN A 322 -6.92 12.35 3.84
C ASN A 322 -5.53 12.20 3.21
N GLN A 323 -5.50 11.80 1.95
CA GLN A 323 -4.27 11.58 1.19
C GLN A 323 -3.73 12.86 0.50
N PRO A 324 -4.56 13.77 -0.04
CA PRO A 324 -4.09 15.01 -0.67
C PRO A 324 -3.76 16.15 0.31
N ASP A 325 -4.29 16.14 1.54
CA ASP A 325 -4.06 17.22 2.51
C ASP A 325 -2.70 17.09 3.19
N LEU A 326 -1.69 17.68 2.54
CA LEU A 326 -0.33 17.85 3.04
C LEU A 326 -0.11 18.95 4.12
N PRO A 327 -0.99 19.95 4.37
CA PRO A 327 -0.58 21.11 5.18
C PRO A 327 -0.58 20.88 6.70
N GLY A 328 -1.15 19.78 7.21
CA GLY A 328 -1.32 19.58 8.66
C GLY A 328 -0.19 18.82 9.37
N LEU A 329 0.48 17.90 8.70
CA LEU A 329 1.46 17.02 9.34
C LEU A 329 2.88 17.54 9.15
N MET A 330 3.48 18.04 10.24
CA MET A 330 4.87 18.46 10.27
C MET A 330 5.63 17.66 11.31
N LEU A 331 6.80 17.15 10.92
CA LEU A 331 7.76 16.63 11.87
C LEU A 331 8.60 17.78 12.42
N THR A 332 8.59 17.95 13.75
CA THR A 332 9.32 19.03 14.42
C THR A 332 10.83 18.95 14.19
N LYS A 333 11.54 20.03 14.53
CA LYS A 333 13.00 20.12 14.37
C LYS A 333 13.70 19.05 15.22
N ARG A 334 14.63 18.29 14.63
CA ARG A 334 15.47 17.29 15.33
C ARG A 334 14.66 16.31 16.17
N SER A 335 13.51 15.86 15.67
CA SER A 335 12.67 14.89 16.35
C SER A 335 12.67 13.54 15.65
N VAL A 336 12.59 12.50 16.45
CA VAL A 336 12.22 11.15 16.02
C VAL A 336 10.74 10.97 16.32
N LEU A 337 9.95 10.61 15.33
CA LEU A 337 8.65 10.02 15.56
C LEU A 337 8.84 8.52 15.66
N SER A 338 9.11 8.04 16.87
CA SER A 338 9.51 6.66 17.15
C SER A 338 8.33 5.69 17.27
N SER A 339 7.11 6.20 17.29
CA SER A 339 5.90 5.39 17.47
C SER A 339 4.92 5.58 16.32
N ILE A 340 5.23 4.97 15.18
CA ILE A 340 4.18 4.29 14.42
C ILE A 340 4.28 2.83 14.83
N SER A 341 4.01 2.55 16.10
CA SER A 341 3.51 1.24 16.51
C SER A 341 2.00 1.26 16.28
N CYS A 342 1.58 1.57 15.04
CA CYS A 342 0.38 0.92 14.57
C CYS A 342 0.81 -0.53 14.47
N LEU A 343 0.45 -1.36 15.42
CA LEU A 343 0.42 -2.80 15.19
C LEU A 343 -0.62 -2.99 14.07
N THR A 344 -0.24 -2.65 12.83
CA THR A 344 -0.96 -2.94 11.63
C THR A 344 -0.87 -4.43 11.52
N ILE A 345 -1.88 -5.13 12.02
CA ILE A 345 -2.01 -6.55 11.82
C ILE A 345 -2.66 -6.70 10.46
N LEU A 346 -1.92 -7.33 9.55
CA LEU A 346 -2.51 -7.93 8.37
C LEU A 346 -2.79 -9.39 8.68
N TRP A 347 -4.07 -9.72 8.79
CA TRP A 347 -4.52 -11.08 9.05
C TRP A 347 -5.22 -11.67 7.83
N ALA A 348 -4.95 -12.95 7.58
CA ALA A 348 -5.78 -13.73 6.68
C ALA A 348 -7.16 -13.91 7.31
N TRP A 349 -8.11 -13.05 6.91
CA TRP A 349 -9.46 -13.08 7.45
C TRP A 349 -10.20 -14.31 6.91
N CYS A 350 -10.80 -15.12 7.79
CA CYS A 350 -11.64 -16.27 7.44
C CYS A 350 -13.02 -16.14 8.13
N LYS A 351 -14.04 -16.89 7.65
CA LYS A 351 -15.42 -16.88 8.19
C LYS A 351 -15.55 -17.23 9.68
N THR A 352 -14.49 -17.73 10.31
CA THR A 352 -14.43 -17.90 11.76
C THR A 352 -13.73 -16.68 12.37
N PRO A 353 -14.41 -15.91 13.25
CA PRO A 353 -13.74 -14.84 13.99
C PRO A 353 -12.51 -15.42 14.70
N PRO A 354 -11.42 -14.65 14.87
CA PRO A 354 -10.49 -14.98 15.91
C PRO A 354 -11.30 -14.97 17.20
N ALA A 355 -11.29 -16.08 17.93
CA ALA A 355 -11.55 -16.02 19.36
C ALA A 355 -10.47 -15.10 19.95
N MET A 356 -10.75 -13.79 19.96
CA MET A 356 -10.02 -12.82 20.75
C MET A 356 -10.31 -13.16 22.22
N ARG A 357 -9.42 -13.96 22.79
CA ARG A 357 -9.13 -13.97 24.23
C ARG A 357 -7.98 -13.03 24.49
#